data_AF-A0A1H9QQU5-F1
#
_entry.id   AF-A0A1H9QQU5-F1
#
_cell.length_a   1.000
_cell.length_b   1.000
_cell.length_c   1.000
_cell.angle_alpha   90.00
_cell.angle_beta   90.00
_cell.angle_gamma   90.00
#
_symmetry.space_group_name_H-M   'P 1'
#
loop_
_entity.id
_entity.type
_entity.pdbx_description
1 polymer ?
#
loop_
_entity_poly.entity_id
_entity_poly.type
_entity_poly.pdbx_seq_one_letter_code
_entity_poly.pdbx_strand_id
1 'polypeptide(L)'
;MIFLLFAFVGLFVAGFYSINHVQVESTYLLEEQNIVEKNGQYYLLIDDRELILSKNFYEKIQLEKYNEYKINYVYNRLNNNDGEVVKLKRYGEQPWGK
;
A
#
# COMPACT_ATOMS: atom_id res chain seq x y z
N MET A 1 -19.98 -5.91 36.07
CA MET A 1 -19.94 -4.61 35.37
C MET A 1 -18.60 -4.37 34.69
N ILE A 2 -17.47 -4.44 35.41
CA ILE A 2 -16.11 -4.23 34.87
C ILE A 2 -15.74 -5.19 33.73
N PHE A 3 -16.06 -6.48 33.83
CA PHE A 3 -15.80 -7.47 32.77
C PHE A 3 -16.54 -7.17 31.45
N LEU A 4 -17.74 -6.62 31.53
CA LEU A 4 -18.53 -6.21 30.36
C LEU A 4 -17.88 -5.02 29.65
N LEU A 5 -17.28 -4.12 30.43
CA LEU A 5 -16.55 -2.96 29.90
C LEU A 5 -15.30 -3.40 29.12
N PHE A 6 -14.53 -4.35 29.67
CA PHE A 6 -13.36 -4.89 28.98
C PHE A 6 -13.71 -5.65 27.71
N ALA A 7 -14.80 -6.45 27.73
CA ALA A 7 -15.29 -7.12 26.53
C ALA A 7 -15.73 -6.11 25.45
N PHE A 8 -16.37 -5.01 25.86
CA PHE A 8 -16.79 -3.95 24.94
C PHE A 8 -15.61 -3.19 24.34
N VAL A 9 -14.61 -2.83 25.14
CA VAL A 9 -13.37 -2.18 24.65
C VAL A 9 -12.61 -3.11 23.71
N GLY A 10 -12.50 -4.40 24.03
CA GLY A 10 -11.85 -5.38 23.16
C GLY A 10 -12.52 -5.51 21.80
N LEU A 11 -13.85 -5.62 21.77
CA LEU A 11 -14.63 -5.67 20.52
C LEU A 11 -14.53 -4.35 19.74
N PHE A 12 -14.51 -3.22 20.43
CA PHE A 12 -14.41 -1.91 19.80
C PHE A 12 -13.06 -1.70 19.12
N VAL A 13 -11.96 -2.06 19.80
CA VAL A 13 -10.61 -2.00 19.24
C VAL A 13 -10.46 -2.97 18.06
N ALA A 14 -10.94 -4.21 18.18
CA ALA A 14 -10.88 -5.19 17.09
C ALA A 14 -11.69 -4.74 15.86
N GLY A 15 -12.90 -4.20 16.06
CA GLY A 15 -13.72 -3.64 15.00
C GLY A 15 -13.07 -2.42 14.34
N PHE A 16 -12.47 -1.54 15.14
CA PHE A 16 -11.79 -0.35 14.65
C PHE A 16 -10.57 -0.70 13.79
N TYR A 17 -9.74 -1.67 14.18
CA TYR A 17 -8.60 -2.10 13.36
C TYR A 17 -9.03 -2.71 12.03
N SER A 18 -10.08 -3.54 12.04
CA SER A 18 -10.55 -4.24 10.84
C SER A 18 -11.13 -3.29 9.79
N ILE A 19 -11.81 -2.22 10.21
CA ILE A 19 -12.48 -1.27 9.29
C ILE A 19 -11.48 -0.29 8.66
N ASN A 20 -10.38 0.02 9.35
CA ASN A 20 -9.47 1.08 8.93
C ASN A 20 -8.35 0.60 8.00
N HIS A 21 -8.13 -0.71 7.87
CA HIS A 21 -7.12 -1.25 6.96
C HIS A 21 -7.73 -1.54 5.59
N VAL A 22 -7.39 -0.74 4.59
CA VAL A 22 -7.93 -0.85 3.23
C VAL A 22 -6.87 -1.46 2.32
N GLN A 23 -7.25 -2.48 1.56
CA GLN A 23 -6.43 -3.05 0.50
C GLN A 23 -6.99 -2.63 -0.86
N VAL A 24 -6.15 -2.09 -1.73
CA VAL A 24 -6.51 -1.64 -3.07
C VAL A 24 -5.63 -2.34 -4.08
N GLU A 25 -6.23 -2.78 -5.18
CA GLU A 25 -5.52 -3.31 -6.34
C GLU A 25 -5.92 -2.49 -7.57
N SER A 26 -4.95 -1.79 -8.17
CA SER A 26 -5.18 -0.89 -9.30
C SER A 26 -3.96 -0.85 -10.22
N THR A 27 -4.14 -0.31 -11.42
CA THR A 27 -3.10 -0.19 -12.44
C THR A 27 -2.73 1.28 -12.61
N TYR A 28 -1.43 1.57 -12.53
CA TYR A 28 -0.89 2.93 -12.68
C TYR A 28 0.22 2.95 -13.70
N LEU A 29 0.28 4.02 -14.49
CA LEU A 29 1.49 4.38 -15.22
C LEU A 29 2.48 4.96 -14.22
N LEU A 30 3.67 4.36 -14.10
CA LEU A 30 4.70 4.82 -13.18
C LEU A 30 5.76 5.62 -13.92
N GLU A 31 5.96 6.85 -13.47
CA GLU A 31 6.96 7.79 -13.96
C GLU A 31 7.91 8.19 -12.81
N GLU A 32 9.03 8.86 -13.12
CA GLU A 32 10.01 9.28 -12.11
C GLU A 32 9.38 10.13 -11.01
N GLN A 33 8.42 10.98 -11.35
CA GLN A 33 7.69 11.82 -10.41
C GLN A 33 6.84 11.03 -9.40
N ASN A 34 6.51 9.77 -9.67
CA ASN A 34 5.79 8.92 -8.74
C ASN A 34 6.69 8.32 -7.67
N ILE A 35 8.02 8.45 -7.75
CA ILE A 35 8.94 7.87 -6.75
C ILE A 35 9.71 8.97 -6.05
N VAL A 36 9.73 8.91 -4.72
CA VAL A 36 10.49 9.85 -3.88
C VAL A 36 11.32 9.08 -2.87
N GLU A 37 12.56 9.52 -2.67
CA GLU A 37 13.41 9.03 -1.58
C GLU A 37 13.35 10.01 -0.40
N LYS A 38 13.02 9.51 0.80
CA LYS A 38 13.07 10.26 2.05
C LYS A 38 13.78 9.43 3.10
N ASN A 39 14.78 9.99 3.78
CA ASN A 39 15.50 9.30 4.87
C ASN A 39 16.06 7.91 4.49
N GLY A 40 16.48 7.71 3.22
CA GLY A 40 16.99 6.43 2.72
C GLY A 40 15.92 5.36 2.48
N GLN A 41 14.64 5.72 2.53
CA GLN A 41 13.50 4.89 2.14
C GLN A 41 12.87 5.43 0.86
N TYR A 42 12.45 4.50 -0.01
CA TYR A 42 11.72 4.84 -1.23
C TYR A 42 10.21 4.82 -0.96
N TYR A 43 9.53 5.78 -1.56
CA TYR A 43 8.09 5.94 -1.48
C TYR A 43 7.49 6.04 -2.87
N LEU A 44 6.31 5.47 -3.04
CA LEU A 44 5.49 5.55 -4.23
C LEU A 44 4.33 6.53 -3.98
N LEU A 45 4.25 7.57 -4.79
CA LEU A 45 3.22 8.60 -4.78
C LEU A 45 2.12 8.27 -5.78
N ILE A 46 1.02 7.71 -5.28
CA ILE A 46 -0.19 7.36 -6.04
C ILE A 46 -1.44 7.63 -5.21
N ASP A 47 -2.55 8.03 -5.84
CA ASP A 47 -3.83 8.34 -5.19
C ASP A 47 -3.73 9.29 -3.98
N ASP A 48 -2.90 10.33 -4.09
CA ASP A 48 -2.61 11.30 -3.02
C ASP A 48 -2.07 10.65 -1.73
N ARG A 49 -1.42 9.48 -1.85
CA ARG A 49 -0.81 8.73 -0.75
C ARG A 49 0.68 8.56 -0.95
N GLU A 50 1.39 8.54 0.17
CA GLU A 50 2.79 8.15 0.21
C GLU A 50 2.87 6.69 0.69
N LEU A 51 3.14 5.78 -0.24
CA LEU A 51 3.23 4.35 0.05
C LEU A 51 4.69 3.93 0.18
N ILE A 52 5.03 3.22 1.25
CA ILE A 52 6.35 2.63 1.41
C ILE A 52 6.60 1.66 0.25
N LEU A 53 7.71 1.89 -0.45
CA LEU A 53 8.15 1.06 -1.55
C LEU A 53 9.38 0.28 -1.11
N SER A 54 9.22 -1.03 -0.91
CA SER A 54 10.35 -1.88 -0.59
C SER A 54 11.38 -1.87 -1.73
N LYS A 55 12.66 -2.02 -1.38
CA LYS A 55 13.76 -2.07 -2.37
C LYS A 55 13.52 -3.13 -3.46
N ASN A 56 12.97 -4.28 -3.08
CA ASN A 56 12.62 -5.36 -4.00
C ASN A 56 11.55 -4.96 -5.04
N PHE A 57 10.66 -4.03 -4.69
CA PHE A 57 9.68 -3.50 -5.64
C PHE A 57 10.27 -2.38 -6.47
N TYR A 58 11.05 -1.48 -5.87
CA TYR A 58 11.75 -0.41 -6.59
C TYR A 58 12.62 -0.95 -7.73
N GLU A 59 13.42 -1.99 -7.48
CA GLU A 59 14.30 -2.61 -8.49
C GLU A 59 13.55 -3.26 -9.67
N LYS A 60 12.24 -3.51 -9.53
CA LYS A 60 11.40 -4.06 -10.61
C LYS A 60 10.76 -2.98 -11.48
N ILE A 61 10.78 -1.73 -11.04
CA ILE A 61 10.19 -0.61 -11.78
C ILE A 61 11.20 -0.18 -12.84
N GLN A 62 10.74 -0.13 -14.08
CA GLN A 62 11.50 0.32 -15.25
C GLN A 62 10.86 1.60 -15.75
N LEU A 63 11.36 2.73 -15.25
CA LEU A 63 10.84 4.08 -15.52
C LEU A 63 11.13 4.56 -16.95
N GLU A 64 12.17 4.00 -17.60
CA GLU A 64 12.60 4.39 -18.95
C GLU A 64 11.58 4.04 -20.05
N LYS A 65 10.60 3.20 -19.74
CA LYS A 65 9.56 2.75 -20.67
C LYS A 65 8.23 3.13 -20.05
N TYR A 66 7.35 3.79 -20.80
CA TYR A 66 5.97 4.10 -20.41
C TYR A 66 5.20 2.81 -20.10
N ASN A 67 5.39 2.31 -18.88
CA ASN A 67 4.97 1.01 -18.42
C ASN A 67 3.88 1.17 -17.37
N GLU A 68 2.77 0.49 -17.60
CA GLU A 68 1.75 0.34 -16.59
C GLU A 68 2.13 -0.78 -15.62
N TYR A 69 1.90 -0.55 -14.34
CA TYR A 69 2.14 -1.49 -13.26
C TYR A 69 0.84 -1.75 -12.52
N LYS A 70 0.56 -3.03 -12.30
CA LYS A 70 -0.51 -3.45 -11.41
C LYS A 70 0.04 -3.50 -9.99
N ILE A 71 -0.47 -2.61 -9.14
CA ILE A 71 0.01 -2.37 -7.79
C ILE A 71 -1.11 -2.75 -6.83
N ASN A 72 -0.75 -3.60 -5.86
CA ASN A 72 -1.59 -3.92 -4.71
C ASN A 72 -0.94 -3.27 -3.51
N TYR A 73 -1.66 -2.36 -2.87
CA TYR A 73 -1.19 -1.63 -1.71
C TYR A 73 -2.22 -1.67 -0.60
N VAL A 74 -1.72 -1.53 0.61
CA VAL A 74 -2.55 -1.40 1.80
C VAL A 74 -2.31 -0.03 2.41
N TYR A 75 -3.35 0.53 3.01
CA TYR A 75 -3.21 1.77 3.77
C TYR A 75 -4.19 1.82 4.92
N ASN A 76 -3.84 2.60 5.92
CA ASN A 76 -4.73 2.95 7.01
C ASN A 76 -5.58 4.16 6.61
N ARG A 77 -6.91 4.02 6.63
CA ARG A 77 -7.85 5.09 6.29
C ARG A 77 -7.69 6.35 7.17
N LEU A 78 -7.15 6.19 8.37
CA LEU A 78 -6.94 7.28 9.33
C LEU A 78 -5.64 8.05 9.08
N ASN A 79 -4.68 7.47 8.35
CA ASN A 79 -3.39 8.07 8.11
C ASN A 79 -2.94 7.84 6.66
N ASN A 80 -2.93 8.92 5.87
CA ASN A 80 -2.56 8.85 4.45
C ASN A 80 -1.08 8.54 4.18
N ASN A 81 -0.22 8.65 5.21
CA ASN A 81 1.21 8.35 5.12
C ASN A 81 1.56 6.98 5.71
N ASP A 82 0.55 6.16 6.00
CA ASP A 82 0.68 4.82 6.58
C ASP A 82 0.12 3.80 5.59
N GLY A 83 0.86 3.60 4.51
CA GLY A 83 0.55 2.60 3.50
C GLY A 83 1.81 1.97 2.91
N GLU A 84 1.66 0.77 2.39
CA GLU A 84 2.75 -0.04 1.86
C GLU A 84 2.32 -0.74 0.57
N VAL A 85 3.24 -0.81 -0.38
CA VAL A 85 3.09 -1.65 -1.57
C VAL A 85 3.30 -3.11 -1.16
N VAL A 86 2.25 -3.92 -1.27
CA VAL A 86 2.28 -5.36 -0.92
C VAL A 86 2.62 -6.20 -2.13
N LYS A 87 2.18 -5.80 -3.33
CA LYS A 87 2.54 -6.47 -4.59
C LYS A 87 2.70 -5.45 -5.72
N LEU A 88 3.71 -5.65 -6.56
CA LEU A 88 3.94 -4.87 -7.77
C LEU A 88 4.33 -5.80 -8.92
N LYS A 89 3.67 -5.64 -10.07
CA LYS A 89 4.00 -6.34 -11.31
C LYS A 89 3.74 -5.44 -12.51
N ARG A 90 4.40 -5.71 -13.63
CA ARG A 90 4.12 -4.98 -14.87
C ARG A 90 2.81 -5.48 -15.47
N TYR A 91 2.04 -4.57 -16.05
CA TYR A 91 0.83 -4.93 -16.78
C TYR A 91 1.18 -5.82 -17.98
N GLY A 92 0.44 -6.93 -18.13
CA GLY A 92 0.73 -7.96 -19.14
C GLY A 92 1.65 -9.11 -18.68
N GLU A 93 2.27 -9.03 -17.50
CA GLU A 93 2.96 -10.18 -16.90
C GLU A 93 1.95 -11.23 -16.39
N GLN A 94 2.39 -12.50 -16.27
CA GLN A 94 1.56 -13.61 -15.80
C GLN A 94 0.77 -13.25 -14.52
N PRO A 95 -0.45 -13.80 -14.34
CA PRO A 95 -1.24 -13.58 -13.13
C PRO A 95 -0.45 -13.99 -11.88
N TRP A 96 -0.76 -13.34 -10.76
CA TRP A 96 -0.17 -13.71 -9.46
C TRP A 96 -0.38 -15.22 -9.29
N GLY A 97 0.71 -15.96 -9.08
CA GLY A 97 0.70 -17.44 -9.08
C GLY A 97 -0.47 -18.01 -8.28
N LYS A 98 -1.04 -19.11 -8.80
CA LYS A 98 -2.14 -19.85 -8.17
C LYS A 98 -1.81 -20.26 -6.74
#